data_AF-G4ZA79-F1
#
_entry.id   AF-G4ZA79-F1
#
_cell.length_a   1.000
_cell.length_b   1.000
_cell.length_c   1.000
_cell.angle_alpha   90.00
_cell.angle_beta   90.00
_cell.angle_gamma   90.00
#
_symmetry.space_group_name_H-M   'P 1'
#
loop_
_entity.id
_entity.type
_entity.pdbx_description
1 polymer ?
#
loop_
_entity_poly.entity_id
_entity_poly.type
_entity_poly.pdbx_seq_one_letter_code
_entity_poly.pdbx_strand_id
1 'polypeptide(L)'
;MCCTAVFHKVDFDFCRICGGKHTMIERRLKCSSKTCIKFGKCGVVWKVFHYKGQDKWRVLVNSNGHARGVLTCSEQHTPLVTRPMKAFIATQDEVGLPPRVIEVHLMKQVTIRPSRGGCTTLSQVQIALKRIRKEQGPKNSIQAIHRL
;
A
#
# COMPACT_ATOMS: atom_id res chain seq x y z
N MET A 1 -4.40 1.23 13.79
CA MET A 1 -3.02 1.10 13.24
C MET A 1 -2.71 2.36 12.44
N CYS A 2 -1.92 3.26 13.01
CA CYS A 2 -1.51 4.52 12.37
C CYS A 2 -0.01 4.41 12.04
N CYS A 3 0.44 4.85 10.85
CA CYS A 3 1.86 4.87 10.46
C CYS A 3 2.56 3.52 10.71
N THR A 4 2.10 2.47 10.04
CA THR A 4 2.68 1.12 10.17
C THR A 4 3.36 0.68 8.88
N ALA A 5 4.50 0.02 8.99
CA ALA A 5 5.23 -0.54 7.86
C ALA A 5 5.28 -2.07 7.94
N VAL A 6 5.00 -2.74 6.82
CA VAL A 6 5.24 -4.19 6.69
C VAL A 6 6.74 -4.43 6.64
N PHE A 7 7.24 -5.26 7.55
CA PHE A 7 8.66 -5.68 7.54
C PHE A 7 8.83 -7.18 7.26
N HIS A 8 7.72 -7.94 7.26
CA HIS A 8 7.73 -9.37 6.97
C HIS A 8 6.39 -9.77 6.36
N LYS A 9 6.44 -10.61 5.31
CA LYS A 9 5.26 -11.18 4.63
C LYS A 9 5.54 -12.66 4.36
N VAL A 10 4.61 -13.53 4.75
CA VAL A 10 4.65 -14.96 4.46
C VAL A 10 3.27 -15.43 4.03
N ASP A 11 3.23 -16.33 3.06
CA ASP A 11 2.02 -16.99 2.60
C ASP A 11 1.97 -18.41 3.21
N PHE A 12 0.77 -18.85 3.62
CA PHE A 12 0.53 -20.13 4.27
C PHE A 12 -0.60 -20.88 3.58
N ASP A 13 -0.47 -22.18 3.40
CA ASP A 13 -1.50 -23.02 2.75
C ASP A 13 -2.65 -23.44 3.68
N PHE A 14 -2.52 -23.11 4.97
CA PHE A 14 -3.54 -23.35 5.98
C PHE A 14 -4.05 -22.05 6.58
N CYS A 15 -5.36 -21.91 6.64
CA CYS A 15 -5.99 -20.70 7.15
C CYS A 15 -6.16 -20.74 8.66
N ARG A 16 -5.41 -19.89 9.36
CA ARG A 16 -5.57 -19.68 10.81
C ARG A 16 -6.85 -18.92 11.21
N ILE A 17 -7.62 -18.39 10.24
CA ILE A 17 -8.86 -17.64 10.50
C ILE A 17 -10.05 -18.59 10.59
N CYS A 18 -10.20 -19.51 9.64
CA CYS A 18 -11.35 -20.43 9.56
C CYS A 18 -10.96 -21.92 9.68
N GLY A 19 -9.68 -22.27 9.76
CA GLY A 19 -9.21 -23.66 9.85
C GLY A 19 -9.23 -24.43 8.52
N GLY A 20 -9.51 -23.77 7.39
CA GLY A 20 -9.56 -24.41 6.07
C GLY A 20 -8.18 -24.56 5.39
N LYS A 21 -8.08 -25.49 4.43
CA LYS A 21 -6.94 -25.62 3.51
C LYS A 21 -7.06 -24.61 2.36
N HIS A 22 -6.52 -23.42 2.54
CA HIS A 22 -6.41 -22.42 1.49
C HIS A 22 -5.38 -21.34 1.85
N THR A 23 -4.87 -20.66 0.82
CA THR A 23 -3.84 -19.65 0.98
C THR A 23 -4.29 -18.49 1.87
N MET A 24 -3.48 -18.18 2.87
CA MET A 24 -3.63 -17.09 3.81
C MET A 24 -2.32 -16.31 3.90
N ILE A 25 -2.41 -14.98 4.01
CA ILE A 25 -1.24 -14.11 4.04
C ILE A 25 -1.01 -13.59 5.46
N GLU A 26 0.14 -13.90 6.07
CA GLU A 26 0.63 -13.24 7.29
C GLU A 26 1.47 -12.02 6.90
N ARG A 27 1.18 -10.87 7.50
CA ARG A 27 2.02 -9.68 7.47
C ARG A 27 2.39 -9.28 8.89
N ARG A 28 3.67 -9.01 9.13
CA ARG A 28 4.10 -8.36 10.37
C ARG A 28 4.36 -6.89 10.11
N LEU A 29 3.72 -6.07 10.93
CA LEU A 29 3.77 -4.63 10.88
C LEU A 29 4.51 -4.11 12.11
N LYS A 30 5.37 -3.12 11.93
CA LYS A 30 5.98 -2.36 13.03
C LYS A 30 5.52 -0.91 12.97
N CYS A 31 5.52 -0.24 14.12
CA CYS A 31 5.29 1.20 14.15
C CYS A 31 6.41 1.92 13.38
N SER A 32 6.03 2.80 12.46
CA SER A 32 6.93 3.69 11.71
C SER A 32 6.56 5.16 11.88
N SER A 33 5.73 5.52 12.87
CA SER A 33 5.38 6.92 13.13
C SER A 33 6.58 7.71 13.63
N LYS A 34 6.83 8.87 13.03
CA LYS A 34 7.83 9.82 13.51
C LYS A 34 7.43 10.43 14.84
N THR A 35 6.13 10.56 15.11
CA THR A 35 5.66 11.10 16.40
C THR A 35 5.99 10.17 17.57
N CYS A 36 6.06 8.86 17.34
CA CYS A 36 6.38 7.89 18.38
C CYS A 36 7.85 7.89 18.75
N ILE A 37 8.74 8.29 17.83
CA ILE A 37 10.18 8.37 18.10
C ILE A 37 10.49 9.38 19.21
N LYS A 38 9.63 10.41 19.38
CA LYS A 38 9.75 11.42 20.44
C LYS A 38 9.57 10.83 21.84
N PHE A 39 8.89 9.69 21.94
CA PHE A 39 8.65 8.97 23.19
C PHE A 39 9.58 7.75 23.35
N GLY A 40 10.57 7.61 22.47
CA GLY A 40 11.47 6.46 22.40
C GLY A 40 11.12 5.44 21.31
N LYS A 41 11.86 4.33 21.27
CA LYS A 41 11.68 3.29 20.26
C LYS A 41 10.35 2.56 20.50
N CYS A 42 9.43 2.66 19.55
CA CYS A 42 8.14 2.00 19.65
C CYS A 42 8.27 0.49 19.38
N GLY A 43 8.09 -0.33 20.42
CA GLY A 43 8.22 -1.79 20.38
C GLY A 43 6.96 -2.56 19.94
N VAL A 44 5.88 -1.86 19.59
CA VAL A 44 4.62 -2.49 19.17
C VAL A 44 4.79 -3.17 17.81
N VAL A 45 4.31 -4.41 17.73
CA VAL A 45 4.31 -5.23 16.53
C VAL A 45 2.93 -5.82 16.35
N TRP A 46 2.38 -5.66 15.15
CA TRP A 46 1.12 -6.30 14.77
C TRP A 46 1.38 -7.47 13.84
N LYS A 47 0.67 -8.57 14.06
CA LYS A 47 0.59 -9.71 13.14
C LYS A 47 -0.79 -9.72 12.51
N VAL A 48 -0.85 -9.51 11.21
CA VAL A 48 -2.08 -9.41 10.42
C VAL A 48 -2.20 -10.63 9.52
N PHE A 49 -3.23 -11.44 9.75
CA PHE A 49 -3.62 -12.51 8.86
C PHE A 49 -4.74 -12.02 7.95
N HIS A 50 -4.61 -12.29 6.66
CA HIS A 50 -5.60 -11.94 5.66
C HIS A 50 -5.96 -13.15 4.81
N TYR A 51 -7.26 -13.48 4.78
CA TYR A 51 -7.81 -14.46 3.86
C TYR A 51 -8.57 -13.75 2.74
N LYS A 52 -8.04 -13.83 1.52
CA LYS A 52 -8.61 -13.18 0.33
C LYS A 52 -9.99 -13.70 -0.07
N GLY A 53 -10.29 -14.97 0.15
CA GLY A 53 -11.52 -15.59 -0.36
C GLY A 53 -12.80 -15.12 0.34
N GLN A 54 -12.71 -14.69 1.60
CA GLN A 54 -13.84 -14.14 2.36
C GLN A 54 -13.60 -12.71 2.86
N ASP A 55 -12.53 -12.06 2.39
CA ASP A 55 -12.06 -10.74 2.88
C ASP A 55 -12.03 -10.65 4.42
N LYS A 56 -11.58 -11.73 5.07
CA LYS A 56 -11.51 -11.81 6.54
C LYS A 56 -10.11 -11.49 7.02
N TRP A 57 -10.08 -10.76 8.14
CA TRP A 57 -8.85 -10.26 8.75
C TRP A 57 -8.79 -10.67 10.22
N ARG A 58 -7.61 -11.11 10.67
CA ARG A 58 -7.30 -11.27 12.09
C ARG A 58 -6.05 -10.48 12.41
N VAL A 59 -6.14 -9.60 13.42
CA VAL A 59 -5.02 -8.77 13.86
C VAL A 59 -4.67 -9.15 15.29
N LEU A 60 -3.42 -9.54 15.51
CA LEU A 60 -2.85 -9.76 16.83
C LEU A 60 -1.81 -8.69 17.10
N VAL A 61 -1.68 -8.28 18.36
CA VAL A 61 -0.65 -7.34 18.83
C VAL A 61 0.23 -8.03 19.87
N ASN A 62 1.51 -7.70 19.91
CA ASN A 62 2.37 -8.14 21.01
C ASN A 62 2.00 -7.46 22.33
N SER A 63 2.60 -7.90 23.44
CA SER A 63 2.39 -7.31 24.77
C SER A 63 2.96 -5.90 24.93
N ASN A 64 3.74 -5.41 23.95
CA ASN A 64 4.31 -4.08 24.02
C ASN A 64 3.25 -3.01 23.73
N GLY A 65 3.11 -2.08 24.68
CA GLY A 65 2.33 -0.87 24.47
C GLY A 65 2.90 0.00 23.35
N HIS A 66 2.04 0.82 22.76
CA HIS A 66 2.49 1.89 21.87
C HIS A 66 3.34 2.88 22.68
N ALA A 67 4.50 3.33 22.17
CA ALA A 67 5.36 4.29 22.89
C ALA A 67 4.64 5.62 23.21
N ARG A 68 3.66 5.98 22.38
CA ARG A 68 2.81 7.16 22.55
C ARG A 68 1.61 6.92 23.49
N GLY A 69 1.44 5.70 23.99
CA GLY A 69 0.29 5.31 24.80
C GLY A 69 -1.03 5.49 24.06
N VAL A 70 -1.97 6.17 24.70
CA VAL A 70 -3.32 6.44 24.18
C VAL A 70 -3.42 7.69 23.31
N LEU A 71 -2.34 8.49 23.19
CA LEU A 71 -2.42 9.74 22.42
C LEU A 71 -2.62 9.44 20.94
N THR A 72 -3.46 10.26 20.30
CA THR A 72 -3.77 10.13 18.89
C THR A 72 -2.57 10.44 18.03
N CYS A 73 -2.59 9.87 16.82
CA CYS A 73 -1.58 10.09 15.82
C CYS A 73 -1.91 11.40 15.08
N SER A 74 -1.14 12.45 15.31
CA SER A 74 -1.34 13.76 14.64
C SER A 74 -0.57 13.89 13.32
N GLU A 75 0.09 12.83 12.87
CA GLU A 75 0.91 12.86 11.67
C GLU A 75 0.02 12.86 10.42
N GLN A 76 0.20 13.87 9.55
CA GLN A 76 -0.50 13.89 8.27
C GLN A 76 -0.04 12.70 7.43
N HIS A 77 -0.97 11.79 7.16
CA HIS A 77 -0.68 10.62 6.37
C HIS A 77 -0.54 10.97 4.91
N THR A 78 0.54 10.50 4.30
CA THR A 78 0.73 10.65 2.86
C THR A 78 -0.43 9.94 2.14
N PRO A 79 -1.11 10.61 1.19
CA PRO A 79 -2.21 10.03 0.44
C PRO A 79 -1.83 8.68 -0.17
N LEU A 80 -2.66 7.65 -0.01
CA LEU A 80 -2.40 6.36 -0.65
C LEU A 80 -2.85 6.44 -2.11
N VAL A 81 -1.95 6.12 -3.05
CA VAL A 81 -2.34 5.91 -4.46
C VAL A 81 -3.24 4.67 -4.52
N THR A 82 -4.55 4.91 -4.61
CA THR A 82 -5.58 3.86 -4.56
C THR A 82 -5.53 2.99 -5.80
N ARG A 83 -6.23 1.84 -5.79
CA ARG A 83 -6.33 0.98 -6.97
C ARG A 83 -6.94 1.69 -8.19
N PRO A 84 -8.04 2.47 -8.04
CA PRO A 84 -8.56 3.30 -9.14
C PRO A 84 -7.54 4.32 -9.67
N MET A 85 -6.81 5.00 -8.77
CA MET A 85 -5.76 5.94 -9.17
C MET A 85 -4.65 5.24 -9.96
N LYS A 86 -4.22 4.04 -9.55
CA LYS A 86 -3.21 3.26 -10.27
C LYS A 86 -3.68 2.85 -11.66
N ALA A 87 -4.94 2.43 -11.79
CA ALA A 87 -5.50 2.07 -13.08
C ALA A 87 -5.51 3.27 -14.03
N PHE A 88 -5.94 4.44 -13.54
CA PHE A 88 -5.90 5.68 -14.30
C PHE A 88 -4.46 6.10 -14.67
N ILE A 89 -3.53 6.04 -13.73
CA ILE A 89 -2.12 6.34 -14.00
C ILE A 89 -1.56 5.41 -15.09
N ALA A 90 -1.91 4.11 -15.04
CA ALA A 90 -1.47 3.14 -16.03
C ALA A 90 -1.99 3.45 -17.44
N THR A 91 -3.29 3.81 -17.58
CA THR A 91 -3.86 4.16 -18.89
C THR A 91 -3.24 5.44 -19.45
N GLN A 92 -2.94 6.42 -18.60
CA GLN A 92 -2.27 7.65 -19.05
C GLN A 92 -0.79 7.42 -19.40
N ASP A 93 -0.10 6.53 -18.67
CA ASP A 93 1.28 6.11 -19.00
C ASP A 93 1.34 5.34 -20.32
N GLU A 94 0.32 4.54 -20.63
CA GLU A 94 0.20 3.85 -21.92
C GLU A 94 0.11 4.81 -23.11
N VAL A 95 -0.54 5.97 -22.92
CA VAL A 95 -0.61 7.04 -23.93
C VAL A 95 0.68 7.90 -23.94
N GLY A 96 1.65 7.58 -23.08
CA GLY A 96 2.96 8.27 -23.05
C GLY A 96 2.93 9.62 -22.34
N LEU A 97 1.92 9.91 -21.52
CA LEU A 97 1.84 11.20 -20.83
C LEU A 97 2.91 11.34 -19.75
N PRO A 98 3.55 12.52 -19.61
CA PRO A 98 4.56 12.74 -18.60
C PRO A 98 3.93 12.78 -17.19
N PRO A 99 4.66 12.39 -16.13
CA PRO A 99 4.11 12.24 -14.78
C PRO A 99 3.36 13.48 -14.24
N ARG A 100 3.84 14.68 -14.57
CA ARG A 100 3.22 15.94 -14.16
C ARG A 100 1.85 16.18 -14.80
N VAL A 101 1.68 15.77 -16.06
CA VAL A 101 0.38 15.84 -16.75
C VAL A 101 -0.58 14.82 -16.17
N ILE A 102 -0.10 13.60 -15.90
CA ILE A 102 -0.89 12.55 -15.25
C ILE A 102 -1.40 13.00 -13.88
N GLU A 103 -0.57 13.64 -13.07
CA GLU A 103 -0.98 14.21 -11.78
C GLU A 103 -2.12 15.22 -11.93
N VAL A 104 -1.98 16.19 -12.83
CA VAL A 104 -3.02 17.21 -13.07
C VAL A 104 -4.32 16.57 -13.55
N HIS A 105 -4.25 15.60 -14.46
CA HIS A 105 -5.42 14.88 -14.94
C HIS A 105 -6.09 14.08 -13.81
N LEU A 106 -5.30 13.45 -12.95
CA LEU A 106 -5.81 12.71 -11.81
C LEU A 106 -6.50 13.63 -10.79
N MET A 107 -5.97 14.83 -10.55
CA MET A 107 -6.59 15.83 -9.67
C MET A 107 -7.89 16.40 -10.24
N LYS A 108 -8.03 16.45 -11.56
CA LYS A 108 -9.25 16.92 -12.24
C LYS A 108 -10.32 15.83 -12.37
N GLN A 109 -10.02 14.59 -12.01
CA GLN A 109 -11.00 13.51 -12.15
C GLN A 109 -12.08 13.56 -11.08
N VAL A 110 -13.33 13.64 -11.53
CA VAL A 110 -14.51 13.70 -10.65
C VAL A 110 -14.89 12.30 -10.14
N THR A 111 -14.60 11.27 -10.94
CA THR A 111 -14.98 9.88 -10.63
C THR A 111 -13.99 9.20 -9.67
N ILE A 112 -12.74 9.67 -9.61
CA ILE A 112 -11.70 9.09 -8.75
C ILE A 112 -11.61 9.92 -7.47
N ARG A 113 -12.23 9.41 -6.41
CA ARG A 113 -12.20 10.09 -5.11
C ARG A 113 -10.76 10.16 -4.55
N PRO A 114 -10.36 11.29 -3.95
CA PRO A 114 -9.11 11.39 -3.20
C PRO A 114 -9.02 10.31 -2.12
N SER A 115 -7.80 9.91 -1.79
CA SER A 115 -7.60 9.00 -0.67
C SER A 115 -7.89 9.72 0.66
N ARG A 116 -8.02 8.98 1.77
CA ARG A 116 -8.19 9.58 3.11
C ARG A 116 -7.08 10.58 3.49
N GLY A 117 -5.92 10.54 2.83
CA GLY A 117 -4.81 11.49 3.04
C GLY A 117 -4.83 12.70 2.10
N GLY A 118 -5.87 12.87 1.28
CA GLY A 118 -5.99 13.96 0.30
C GLY A 118 -5.58 13.57 -1.12
N CYS A 119 -5.24 14.59 -1.91
CA CYS A 119 -4.81 14.46 -3.30
C CYS A 119 -3.40 13.89 -3.40
N THR A 120 -3.14 13.09 -4.44
CA THR A 120 -1.82 12.54 -4.69
C THR A 120 -0.83 13.61 -5.13
N THR A 121 0.43 13.49 -4.72
CA THR A 121 1.51 14.38 -5.17
C THR A 121 2.29 13.79 -6.35
N LEU A 122 3.02 14.64 -7.08
CA LEU A 122 3.88 14.24 -8.19
C LEU A 122 4.81 13.07 -7.86
N SER A 123 5.46 13.12 -6.69
CA SER A 123 6.36 12.06 -6.23
C SER A 123 5.64 10.71 -6.12
N GLN A 124 4.38 10.72 -5.69
CA GLN A 124 3.58 9.50 -5.57
C GLN A 124 3.19 8.95 -6.93
N VAL A 125 2.86 9.82 -7.89
CA VAL A 125 2.61 9.42 -9.28
C VAL A 125 3.88 8.81 -9.88
N GLN A 126 5.05 9.42 -9.69
CA GLN A 126 6.33 8.90 -10.16
C GLN A 126 6.67 7.53 -9.55
N ILE A 127 6.47 7.35 -8.24
CA ILE A 127 6.68 6.06 -7.57
C ILE A 127 5.71 5.01 -8.10
N ALA A 128 4.44 5.37 -8.31
CA ALA A 128 3.45 4.48 -8.90
C ALA A 128 3.84 4.06 -10.32
N LEU A 129 4.25 5.00 -11.17
CA LEU A 129 4.72 4.74 -12.53
C LEU A 129 5.94 3.81 -12.54
N LYS A 130 6.95 4.09 -11.71
CA LYS A 130 8.14 3.23 -11.60
C LYS A 130 7.75 1.79 -11.26
N ARG A 131 6.77 1.61 -10.38
CA ARG A 131 6.27 0.29 -10.00
C ARG A 131 5.44 -0.37 -11.10
N ILE A 132 4.53 0.35 -11.74
CA ILE A 132 3.70 -0.13 -12.85
C ILE A 132 4.61 -0.62 -13.99
N ARG A 133 5.59 0.19 -14.39
CA ARG A 133 6.56 -0.18 -15.44
C ARG A 133 7.40 -1.40 -15.05
N LYS A 134 7.77 -1.55 -13.77
CA LYS A 134 8.46 -2.75 -13.28
C LYS A 134 7.57 -3.99 -13.35
N GLU A 135 6.28 -3.86 -13.00
CA GLU A 135 5.32 -4.96 -13.00
C GLU A 135 4.89 -5.36 -14.43
N GLN A 136 4.81 -4.40 -15.35
CA GLN A 136 4.47 -4.64 -16.77
C GLN A 136 5.67 -5.09 -17.62
N GLY A 137 6.91 -4.87 -17.16
CA GLY A 137 8.12 -5.19 -17.90
C GLY A 137 8.43 -4.19 -19.02
N PRO A 138 9.54 -4.38 -19.77
CA PRO A 138 9.87 -3.54 -20.90
C PRO A 138 8.88 -3.81 -22.04
N LYS A 139 8.04 -2.82 -22.35
CA LYS A 139 7.09 -2.87 -23.48
C LYS A 139 7.79 -3.07 -24.83
N ASN A 140 9.08 -2.72 -24.92
CA ASN A 140 9.93 -2.88 -26.11
C ASN A 140 10.89 -4.09 -25.99
N SER A 141 10.64 -5.03 -25.08
CA SER A 141 11.41 -6.27 -25.07
C SER A 141 11.04 -7.12 -26.30
N ILE A 142 12.03 -7.81 -26.89
CA ILE A 142 11.82 -8.71 -28.03
C ILE A 142 10.68 -9.70 -27.75
N GLN A 143 10.56 -10.18 -26.51
CA GLN A 143 9.49 -11.08 -26.08
C GLN A 143 8.08 -10.45 -26.10
N ALA A 144 7.96 -9.13 -25.86
CA ALA A 144 6.69 -8.42 -25.92
C ALA A 144 6.24 -8.18 -27.38
N ILE A 145 7.21 -7.92 -28.28
CA ILE A 145 6.95 -7.73 -29.71
C ILE A 145 6.48 -9.04 -30.37
N HIS A 146 7.03 -10.19 -29.96
CA HIS A 146 6.63 -11.51 -30.47
C HIS A 146 5.24 -12.01 -30.00
N ARG A 147 4.54 -11.26 -29.14
CA ARG A 147 3.20 -11.59 -28.64
C ARG A 147 2.09 -10.72 -29.25
N LEU A 148 2.44 -9.82 -30.17
CA LEU A 148 1.50 -9.07 -31.02
C LEU A 148 1.18 -9.86 -32.28
#